data_AF-A0A3E2YV06-F1
#
_entry.id   AF-A0A3E2YV06-F1
#
_cell.length_a   1.000
_cell.length_b   1.000
_cell.length_c   1.000
_cell.angle_alpha   90.00
_cell.angle_beta   90.00
_cell.angle_gamma   90.00
#
_symmetry.space_group_name_H-M   'P 1'
#
loop_
_entity.id
_entity.type
_entity.pdbx_description
1 polymer ?
#
loop_
_entity_poly.entity_id
_entity_poly.type
_entity_poly.pdbx_seq_one_letter_code
_entity_poly.pdbx_strand_id
1 'polypeptide(L)'
;MFVAMVEGWETQQRARFLKADTIAARVALVRRLVEFSNQYPWQWRPAEVEAFFDHLRSGPRPIVVSTARGYQTTLRLFMEYVTDARYSWPMVCHQRFGQAPSQIFHEANTIVHVTEYEGQPHRRPLTYDEVQALFDAADARVGVIRSRGARVRWPRCGTPRC
;
A
#
# COMPACT_ATOMS: atom_id res chain seq x y z
N MET A 1 -21.90 4.23 -4.89
CA MET A 1 -20.96 4.30 -6.03
C MET A 1 -19.54 4.04 -5.60
N PHE A 2 -18.97 4.90 -4.75
CA PHE A 2 -17.59 4.75 -4.26
C PHE A 2 -17.30 3.38 -3.63
N VAL A 3 -18.23 2.86 -2.79
CA VAL A 3 -18.09 1.52 -2.18
C VAL A 3 -17.89 0.43 -3.24
N ALA A 4 -18.69 0.43 -4.31
CA ALA A 4 -18.59 -0.54 -5.39
C ALA A 4 -17.28 -0.41 -6.20
N MET A 5 -16.74 0.81 -6.36
CA MET A 5 -15.41 1.01 -6.96
C MET A 5 -14.32 0.37 -6.09
N VAL A 6 -14.39 0.58 -4.77
CA VAL A 6 -13.43 0.00 -3.83
C VAL A 6 -13.53 -1.52 -3.82
N GLU A 7 -14.73 -2.09 -3.74
CA GLU A 7 -14.96 -3.54 -3.77
C GLU A 7 -14.48 -4.18 -5.08
N GLY A 8 -14.71 -3.51 -6.21
CA GLY A 8 -14.21 -3.93 -7.51
C GLY A 8 -12.67 -3.89 -7.57
N TRP A 9 -12.06 -2.85 -7.02
CA TRP A 9 -10.60 -2.73 -6.96
C TRP A 9 -9.97 -3.76 -6.03
N GLU A 10 -10.58 -4.04 -4.87
CA GLU A 10 -10.16 -5.13 -3.99
C GLU A 10 -10.21 -6.48 -4.71
N THR A 11 -11.28 -6.73 -5.47
CA THR A 11 -11.43 -7.97 -6.25
C THR A 11 -10.35 -8.09 -7.33
N GLN A 12 -10.05 -7.00 -8.04
CA GLN A 12 -8.94 -6.96 -9.00
C GLN A 12 -7.60 -7.27 -8.33
N GLN A 13 -7.34 -6.71 -7.15
CA GLN A 13 -6.09 -6.93 -6.43
C GLN A 13 -5.97 -8.37 -5.89
N ARG A 14 -7.08 -8.96 -5.41
CA ARG A 14 -7.14 -10.38 -5.03
C ARG A 14 -6.87 -11.29 -6.23
N ALA A 15 -7.42 -10.99 -7.39
CA ALA A 15 -7.17 -11.75 -8.63
C ALA A 15 -5.69 -11.68 -9.08
N ARG A 16 -4.96 -10.66 -8.64
CA ARG A 16 -3.50 -10.51 -8.85
C ARG A 16 -2.67 -11.10 -7.69
N PHE A 17 -3.30 -11.88 -6.80
CA PHE A 17 -2.65 -12.56 -5.67
C PHE A 17 -1.95 -11.62 -4.68
N LEU A 18 -2.43 -10.37 -4.52
CA LEU A 18 -1.92 -9.48 -3.47
C LEU A 18 -2.34 -9.97 -2.08
N LYS A 19 -1.45 -9.79 -1.11
CA LYS A 19 -1.72 -10.10 0.31
C LYS A 19 -2.86 -9.23 0.83
N ALA A 20 -3.71 -9.80 1.70
CA ALA A 20 -4.85 -9.11 2.30
C ALA A 20 -4.44 -7.79 2.98
N ASP A 21 -3.34 -7.79 3.73
CA ASP A 21 -2.83 -6.60 4.41
C ASP A 21 -2.45 -5.48 3.44
N THR A 22 -1.86 -5.83 2.28
CA THR A 22 -1.54 -4.86 1.24
C THR A 22 -2.81 -4.25 0.67
N ILE A 23 -3.84 -5.06 0.41
CA ILE A 23 -5.12 -4.60 -0.11
C ILE A 23 -5.78 -3.66 0.90
N ALA A 24 -5.83 -4.06 2.18
CA ALA A 24 -6.43 -3.27 3.26
C ALA A 24 -5.72 -1.91 3.42
N ALA A 25 -4.38 -1.89 3.42
CA ALA A 25 -3.61 -0.66 3.51
C ALA A 25 -3.88 0.29 2.33
N ARG A 26 -4.01 -0.27 1.11
CA ARG A 26 -4.31 0.51 -0.09
C ARG A 26 -5.72 1.11 -0.05
N VAL A 27 -6.71 0.32 0.36
CA VAL A 27 -8.11 0.78 0.52
C VAL A 27 -8.21 1.85 1.59
N ALA A 28 -7.53 1.67 2.72
CA ALA A 28 -7.51 2.66 3.80
C ALA A 28 -6.96 4.02 3.32
N LEU A 29 -5.93 4.02 2.47
CA LEU A 29 -5.40 5.26 1.91
C LEU A 29 -6.41 5.99 1.00
N VAL A 30 -7.09 5.26 0.12
CA VAL A 30 -8.13 5.85 -0.76
C VAL A 30 -9.25 6.46 0.09
N ARG A 31 -9.71 5.75 1.12
CA ARG A 31 -10.73 6.25 2.06
C ARG A 31 -10.25 7.49 2.82
N ARG A 32 -8.98 7.53 3.22
CA ARG A 32 -8.39 8.69 3.89
C ARG A 32 -8.37 9.92 2.98
N LEU A 33 -8.13 9.77 1.68
CA LEU A 33 -8.23 10.89 0.73
C LEU A 33 -9.68 11.35 0.54
N VAL A 34 -10.65 10.44 0.51
CA VAL A 34 -12.09 10.80 0.48
C VAL A 34 -12.46 11.61 1.73
N GLU A 35 -12.05 11.13 2.91
CA GLU A 35 -12.31 11.82 4.18
C GLU A 35 -11.64 13.20 4.23
N PHE A 36 -10.38 13.29 3.80
CA PHE A 36 -9.65 14.56 3.78
C PHE A 36 -10.26 15.59 2.81
N SER A 37 -10.52 15.17 1.57
CA SER A 37 -11.02 16.06 0.52
C SER A 37 -12.52 16.36 0.65
N ASN A 38 -13.26 15.53 1.40
CA ASN A 38 -14.73 15.47 1.37
C ASN A 38 -15.29 15.35 -0.06
N GLN A 39 -14.53 14.69 -0.94
CA GLN A 39 -14.84 14.50 -2.35
C GLN A 39 -14.64 13.04 -2.75
N TYR A 40 -15.26 12.65 -3.86
CA TYR A 40 -15.15 11.31 -4.42
C TYR A 40 -14.23 11.24 -5.64
N PRO A 41 -13.80 10.03 -6.07
CA PRO A 41 -12.81 9.89 -7.14
C PRO A 41 -13.14 10.55 -8.48
N TRP A 42 -14.43 10.74 -8.80
CA TRP A 42 -14.86 11.43 -10.02
C TRP A 42 -14.81 12.97 -9.93
N GLN A 43 -14.55 13.52 -8.73
CA GLN A 43 -14.42 14.95 -8.47
C GLN A 43 -12.96 15.37 -8.26
N TRP A 44 -12.09 14.43 -7.88
CA TRP A 44 -10.71 14.73 -7.54
C TRP A 44 -9.94 15.40 -8.67
N ARG A 45 -9.15 16.39 -8.26
CA ARG A 45 -8.21 17.14 -9.09
C ARG A 45 -6.80 16.98 -8.52
N PRO A 46 -5.76 17.30 -9.29
CA PRO A 46 -4.38 17.30 -8.78
C PRO A 46 -4.23 18.12 -7.48
N ALA A 47 -4.93 19.26 -7.38
CA ALA A 47 -4.94 20.12 -6.20
C ALA A 47 -5.33 19.39 -4.90
N GLU A 48 -6.28 18.45 -4.96
CA GLU A 48 -6.77 17.74 -3.77
C GLU A 48 -5.73 16.78 -3.23
N VAL A 49 -4.94 16.20 -4.13
CA VAL A 49 -3.81 15.33 -3.79
C VAL A 49 -2.63 16.14 -3.26
N GLU A 50 -2.32 17.28 -3.88
CA GLU A 50 -1.28 18.19 -3.40
C GLU A 50 -1.58 18.66 -1.97
N ALA A 51 -2.81 19.14 -1.73
CA ALA A 51 -3.27 19.55 -0.40
C ALA A 51 -3.20 18.40 0.61
N PHE A 52 -3.54 17.17 0.18
CA PHE A 52 -3.44 16.00 1.03
C PHE A 52 -2.00 15.69 1.44
N PHE A 53 -1.05 15.72 0.48
CA PHE A 53 0.36 15.48 0.79
C PHE A 53 0.97 16.59 1.63
N ASP A 54 0.57 17.85 1.41
CA ASP A 54 0.99 18.98 2.25
C ASP A 54 0.48 18.83 3.68
N HIS A 55 -0.79 18.46 3.87
CA HIS A 55 -1.36 18.15 5.18
C HIS A 55 -0.62 17.01 5.90
N LEU A 56 -0.27 15.94 5.17
CA LEU A 56 0.48 14.82 5.74
C LEU A 56 1.91 15.19 6.15
N ARG A 57 2.50 16.21 5.52
CA ARG A 57 3.85 16.71 5.81
C ARG A 57 3.86 17.75 6.95
N SER A 58 2.83 18.58 7.02
CA SER A 58 2.70 19.64 8.04
C SER A 58 2.04 19.18 9.35
N GLY A 59 1.42 17.99 9.35
CA GLY A 59 0.75 17.43 10.51
C GLY A 59 1.68 17.05 11.68
N PRO A 60 1.10 16.64 12.83
CA PRO A 60 1.84 16.34 14.07
C PRO A 60 2.79 15.14 13.95
N ARG A 61 2.57 14.27 12.96
CA ARG A 61 3.48 13.19 12.58
C ARG A 61 3.75 13.27 11.08
N PRO A 62 4.71 14.10 10.65
CA PRO A 62 5.06 14.26 9.24
C PRO A 62 5.42 12.92 8.59
N ILE A 63 4.88 12.67 7.40
CA ILE A 63 5.33 11.52 6.60
C ILE A 63 6.71 11.78 6.00
N VAL A 64 7.51 10.73 5.91
CA VAL A 64 8.78 10.77 5.17
C VAL A 64 8.57 10.55 3.68
N VAL A 65 9.54 10.96 2.86
CA VAL A 65 9.47 10.91 1.39
C VAL A 65 9.16 9.49 0.87
N SER A 66 9.73 8.45 1.47
CA SER A 66 9.44 7.05 1.07
C SER A 66 7.98 6.67 1.27
N THR A 67 7.35 7.11 2.36
CA THR A 67 5.93 6.92 2.62
C THR A 67 5.08 7.69 1.61
N ALA A 68 5.46 8.94 1.33
CA ALA A 68 4.77 9.76 0.33
C ALA A 68 4.78 9.09 -1.06
N ARG A 69 5.93 8.56 -1.49
CA ARG A 69 6.06 7.81 -2.74
C ARG A 69 5.14 6.59 -2.78
N GLY A 70 5.11 5.78 -1.72
CA GLY A 70 4.21 4.62 -1.64
C GLY A 70 2.74 4.99 -1.71
N TYR A 71 2.36 6.13 -1.13
CA TYR A 71 1.01 6.67 -1.22
C TYR A 71 0.68 7.15 -2.64
N GLN A 72 1.60 7.87 -3.31
CA GLN A 72 1.43 8.28 -4.71
C GLN A 72 1.23 7.08 -5.63
N THR A 73 2.06 6.05 -5.50
CA THR A 73 1.92 4.80 -6.29
C THR A 73 0.55 4.17 -6.07
N THR A 74 0.09 4.10 -4.82
CA THR A 74 -1.19 3.47 -4.48
C THR A 74 -2.37 4.24 -5.06
N LEU A 75 -2.39 5.56 -4.89
CA LEU A 75 -3.47 6.40 -5.41
C LEU A 75 -3.47 6.40 -6.94
N ARG A 76 -2.30 6.43 -7.60
CA ARG A 76 -2.18 6.29 -9.05
C ARG A 76 -2.77 4.97 -9.55
N LEU A 77 -2.44 3.84 -8.92
CA LEU A 77 -3.00 2.53 -9.27
C LEU A 77 -4.53 2.47 -9.13
N PHE A 78 -5.07 3.14 -8.11
CA PHE A 78 -6.52 3.25 -7.95
C PHE A 78 -7.13 4.09 -9.07
N MET A 79 -6.52 5.24 -9.40
CA MET A 79 -6.99 6.09 -10.49
C MET A 79 -6.89 5.41 -11.85
N GLU A 80 -5.84 4.63 -12.11
CA GLU A 80 -5.73 3.79 -13.31
C GLU A 80 -6.88 2.77 -13.40
N TYR A 81 -7.24 2.15 -12.28
CA TYR A 81 -8.37 1.23 -12.22
C TYR A 81 -9.72 1.91 -12.51
N VAL A 82 -10.00 3.07 -11.89
CA VAL A 82 -11.30 3.75 -12.07
C VAL A 82 -11.40 4.53 -13.38
N THR A 83 -10.28 4.80 -14.05
CA THR A 83 -10.24 5.47 -15.36
C THR A 83 -10.25 4.47 -16.53
N ASP A 84 -9.95 3.20 -16.29
CA ASP A 84 -9.96 2.16 -17.32
C ASP A 84 -11.40 1.87 -17.80
N ALA A 85 -11.63 2.09 -19.10
CA ALA A 85 -12.91 1.89 -19.76
C ALA A 85 -13.45 0.46 -19.64
N ARG A 86 -12.58 -0.55 -19.44
CA ARG A 86 -12.98 -1.96 -19.25
C ARG A 86 -13.80 -2.19 -17.99
N TYR A 87 -13.69 -1.30 -17.00
CA TYR A 87 -14.49 -1.37 -15.77
C TYR A 87 -15.72 -0.46 -15.80
N SER A 88 -15.97 0.25 -16.91
CA SER A 88 -17.14 1.10 -17.15
C SER A 88 -17.36 2.26 -16.16
N TRP A 89 -16.49 2.44 -15.17
CA TRP A 89 -16.58 3.52 -14.18
C TRP A 89 -16.65 4.92 -14.79
N PRO A 90 -15.86 5.28 -15.83
CA PRO A 90 -15.97 6.59 -16.46
C PRO A 90 -17.37 6.88 -17.01
N MET A 91 -17.93 5.93 -17.75
CA MET A 91 -19.27 6.04 -18.33
C MET A 91 -20.35 6.13 -17.26
N VAL A 92 -20.29 5.25 -16.24
CA VAL A 92 -21.27 5.21 -15.16
C VAL A 92 -21.24 6.49 -14.32
N CYS A 93 -20.05 7.04 -14.04
CA CYS A 93 -19.94 8.31 -13.32
C CYS A 93 -20.47 9.46 -14.15
N HIS A 94 -20.12 9.52 -15.43
CA HIS A 94 -20.59 10.58 -16.31
C HIS A 94 -22.12 10.60 -16.41
N GLN A 95 -22.75 9.44 -16.61
CA GLN A 95 -24.21 9.32 -16.69
C GLN A 95 -24.92 9.73 -15.40
N ARG A 96 -24.31 9.49 -14.24
CA ARG A 96 -24.96 9.73 -12.94
C ARG A 96 -24.63 11.08 -12.31
N PHE A 97 -23.46 11.63 -12.59
CA PHE A 97 -22.94 12.83 -11.92
C PHE A 97 -22.47 13.91 -12.89
N GLY A 98 -22.52 13.67 -14.21
CA GLY A 98 -21.97 14.60 -15.22
C GLY A 98 -20.45 14.75 -15.17
N GLN A 99 -19.76 13.90 -14.40
CA GLN A 99 -18.31 13.92 -14.20
C GLN A 99 -17.76 12.51 -14.27
N ALA A 100 -16.52 12.37 -14.73
CA ALA A 100 -15.83 11.08 -14.80
C ALA A 100 -14.49 11.17 -14.05
N PRO A 101 -14.04 10.08 -13.42
CA PRO A 101 -12.68 10.00 -12.89
C PRO A 101 -11.66 10.27 -14.01
N SER A 102 -10.58 10.95 -13.64
CA SER A 102 -9.44 11.23 -14.50
C SER A 102 -8.14 10.98 -13.73
N GLN A 103 -7.02 10.83 -14.42
CA GLN A 103 -5.74 10.66 -13.74
C GLN A 103 -5.34 11.99 -13.07
N ILE A 104 -5.08 11.94 -11.76
CA ILE A 104 -4.73 13.10 -10.94
C ILE A 104 -3.21 13.25 -10.75
N PHE A 105 -2.43 12.23 -11.14
CA PHE A 105 -0.97 12.29 -11.16
C PHE A 105 -0.43 12.47 -12.59
N HIS A 106 0.25 13.59 -12.83
CA HIS A 106 1.07 13.81 -14.01
C HIS A 106 2.54 13.99 -13.62
N GLU A 107 3.42 14.06 -14.61
CA GLU A 107 4.87 14.15 -14.41
C GLU A 107 5.26 15.34 -13.51
N ALA A 108 4.66 16.51 -13.74
CA ALA A 108 4.93 17.71 -12.93
C ALA A 108 4.48 17.64 -11.46
N ASN A 109 3.59 16.71 -11.09
CA ASN A 109 3.04 16.56 -9.74
C ASN A 109 3.45 15.25 -9.06
N THR A 110 4.33 14.48 -9.70
CA THR A 110 4.86 13.22 -9.15
C THR A 110 6.28 13.46 -8.66
N ILE A 111 6.67 12.82 -7.56
CA ILE A 111 8.06 12.87 -7.09
C ILE A 111 8.94 12.19 -8.15
N VAL A 112 9.71 12.97 -8.92
CA VAL A 112 10.56 12.49 -10.02
C VAL A 112 11.75 11.70 -9.46
N HIS A 113 12.13 10.63 -10.15
CA HIS A 113 13.09 9.62 -9.71
C HIS A 113 14.58 10.04 -9.85
N VAL A 114 14.90 11.34 -9.91
CA VAL A 114 16.28 11.82 -10.12
C VAL A 114 16.91 12.27 -8.81
N THR A 115 17.71 11.37 -8.26
CA THR A 115 18.95 11.55 -7.48
C THR A 115 19.12 12.87 -6.72
N GLU A 116 18.58 12.95 -5.51
CA GLU A 116 19.30 13.58 -4.41
C GLU A 116 19.37 12.61 -3.23
N TYR A 117 20.60 12.33 -2.83
CA TYR A 117 20.94 11.68 -1.59
C TYR A 117 20.30 12.46 -0.41
N GLU A 118 19.22 11.94 0.17
CA GLU A 118 18.59 12.48 1.38
C GLU A 118 19.05 11.69 2.62
N GLY A 119 20.37 11.57 2.81
CA GLY A 119 20.94 10.99 4.02
C GLY A 119 20.74 11.91 5.23
N GLN A 120 19.73 11.66 6.06
CA GLN A 120 19.70 12.22 7.42
C GLN A 120 20.93 11.67 8.19
N PRO A 121 21.69 12.49 8.96
CA PRO A 121 22.84 12.01 9.75
C PRO A 121 22.51 10.87 10.73
N HIS A 122 21.23 10.75 11.09
CA HIS A 122 20.65 9.77 12.01
C HIS A 122 20.22 8.45 11.34
N ARG A 123 20.28 8.40 10.00
CA ARG A 123 19.98 7.22 9.17
C ARG A 123 21.16 6.94 8.24
N ARG A 124 22.33 6.71 8.84
CA ARG A 124 23.44 6.10 8.10
C ARG A 124 23.02 4.72 7.58
N PRO A 125 23.49 4.31 6.41
CA PRO A 125 23.38 2.91 5.98
C PRO A 125 23.95 2.01 7.07
N LEU A 126 23.25 0.92 7.40
CA LEU A 126 23.74 -0.09 8.33
C LEU A 126 25.03 -0.70 7.77
N THR A 127 26.03 -0.92 8.62
CA THR A 127 27.23 -1.66 8.20
C THR A 127 26.89 -3.12 7.95
N TYR A 128 27.76 -3.84 7.23
CA TYR A 128 27.55 -5.27 6.95
C TYR A 128 27.30 -6.08 8.24
N ASP A 129 28.03 -5.75 9.31
CA ASP A 129 27.88 -6.40 10.62
C ASP A 129 26.54 -6.08 11.30
N GLU A 130 26.00 -4.87 11.12
CA GLU A 130 24.71 -4.45 11.66
C GLU A 130 23.53 -5.07 10.89
N VAL A 131 23.68 -5.28 9.58
CA VAL A 131 22.71 -6.04 8.77
C VAL A 131 22.70 -7.50 9.18
N GLN A 132 23.87 -8.11 9.37
CA GLN A 132 24.00 -9.49 9.85
C GLN A 132 23.35 -9.65 11.24
N ALA A 133 23.63 -8.74 12.18
CA ALA A 133 23.02 -8.77 13.51
C ALA A 133 21.49 -8.59 13.49
N LEU A 134 20.95 -7.82 12.54
CA LEU A 134 19.50 -7.66 12.35
C LEU A 134 18.84 -8.96 11.85
N PHE A 135 19.49 -9.65 10.91
CA PHE A 135 19.02 -10.95 10.42
C PHE A 135 19.17 -12.04 11.48
N ASP A 136 20.28 -12.08 12.22
CA ASP A 136 20.49 -13.03 13.33
C ASP A 136 19.46 -12.82 14.46
N ALA A 137 19.07 -11.57 14.75
CA ALA A 137 18.02 -11.25 15.71
C ALA A 137 16.61 -11.64 15.21
N ALA A 138 16.37 -11.58 13.90
CA ALA A 138 15.14 -12.06 13.29
C ALA A 138 15.07 -13.60 13.30
N ASP A 139 16.19 -14.29 13.05
CA ASP A 139 16.28 -15.75 13.09
C ASP A 139 16.27 -16.32 14.52
N ALA A 140 16.86 -15.62 15.48
CA ALA A 140 16.72 -15.96 16.90
C ALA A 140 15.25 -15.88 17.36
N ARG A 141 14.45 -14.96 16.80
CA ARG A 141 12.98 -14.90 17.03
C ARG A 141 12.24 -16.08 16.39
N VAL A 142 12.73 -16.65 15.30
CA VAL A 142 12.23 -17.93 14.76
C VAL A 142 12.63 -19.10 15.67
N GLY A 143 13.81 -19.05 16.31
CA GLY A 143 14.24 -20.00 17.34
C GLY A 143 13.36 -20.00 18.61
N VAL A 144 12.84 -18.83 19.02
CA VAL A 144 11.92 -18.70 20.17
C VAL A 144 10.53 -19.28 19.86
N ILE A 145 10.05 -19.17 18.61
CA ILE A 145 8.79 -19.81 18.18
C ILE A 145 8.95 -21.34 18.10
N ARG A 146 10.14 -21.84 17.76
CA ARG A 146 10.43 -23.29 17.75
C ARG A 146 10.59 -23.91 19.14
N SER A 147 10.94 -23.12 20.17
CA SER A 147 11.12 -23.59 21.54
C SER A 147 9.85 -23.57 22.41
N ARG A 148 8.75 -23.00 21.90
CA ARG A 148 7.41 -23.06 22.54
C ARG A 148 6.44 -23.98 21.77
N GLY A 149 6.84 -25.26 21.65
CA GLY A 149 5.92 -26.40 21.69
C GLY A 149 4.89 -26.57 20.56
N ALA A 150 5.30 -27.23 19.48
CA ALA A 150 4.51 -28.33 18.93
C ALA A 150 5.45 -29.52 18.71
N ARG A 151 5.54 -30.39 19.73
CA ARG A 151 6.13 -31.72 19.55
C ARG A 151 5.20 -32.48 18.61
N VAL A 152 5.59 -32.61 17.33
CA VAL A 152 4.99 -33.63 16.47
C VAL A 152 5.30 -34.97 17.11
N ARG A 153 4.30 -35.55 17.79
CA ARG A 153 4.32 -36.93 18.23
C ARG A 153 3.99 -37.78 17.01
N TRP A 154 5.02 -38.33 16.38
CA TRP A 154 4.84 -39.44 15.44
C TRP A 154 4.31 -40.64 16.22
N PRO A 155 3.20 -41.29 15.83
CA PRO A 155 2.86 -42.59 16.37
C PRO A 155 3.93 -43.59 15.91
N ARG A 156 4.81 -44.02 16.82
CA ARG A 156 5.63 -45.20 16.64
C ARG A 156 4.80 -46.43 16.97
N CYS A 157 4.36 -47.15 15.94
CA CYS A 157 4.18 -48.60 15.97
C CYS A 157 4.95 -49.08 14.72
N GLY A 158 6.09 -49.75 14.80
CA GLY A 158 6.40 -50.87 15.67
C GLY A 158 6.35 -52.12 14.80
N THR A 159 7.39 -52.36 14.00
CA THR A 159 7.67 -53.73 13.53
C THR A 159 8.07 -54.57 14.74
N PRO A 160 7.59 -55.81 14.82
CA PRO A 160 8.54 -56.89 14.85
C PRO A 160 8.16 -58.08 13.94
N ARG A 161 9.21 -58.78 13.53
CA ARG A 161 9.23 -60.03 12.77
C ARG A 161 8.37 -61.12 13.43
N CYS A 162 7.73 -61.93 12.59
CA CYS A 162 7.98 -63.37 12.50
C CYS A 162 8.15 -63.70 11.02
#